data_AF-A0A7T5RET5-F1
#
_entry.id   AF-A0A7T5RET5-F1
#
_cell.length_a   1.000
_cell.length_b   1.000
_cell.length_c   1.000
_cell.angle_alpha   90.00
_cell.angle_beta   90.00
_cell.angle_gamma   90.00
#
_symmetry.space_group_name_H-M   'P 1'
#
loop_
_entity.id
_entity.type
_entity.pdbx_description
1 polymer ?
#
loop_
_entity_poly.entity_id
_entity_poly.type
_entity_poly.pdbx_seq_one_letter_code
_entity_poly.pdbx_strand_id
1 'polypeptide(L)'
;MAQEKVAREKIEDGPSKLDLMLALFDVAGVYGKFRPVSFTLEGGQSVGVHIGTVHRDDGSGENWGFIGYTVGREPKGIKGFFSTRNREGWIEFDDSLLWSTPWR
;
A
#
# COMPACT_ATOMS: atom_id res chain seq x y z
N MET A 1 -3.16 4.91 29.01
CA MET A 1 -2.86 5.24 27.59
C MET A 1 -3.06 3.96 26.80
N ALA A 2 -4.23 3.80 26.18
CA ALA A 2 -4.55 2.60 25.42
C ALA A 2 -3.80 2.69 24.09
N GLN A 3 -2.85 1.79 23.89
CA GLN A 3 -2.21 1.58 22.60
C GLN A 3 -3.29 0.90 21.74
N GLU A 4 -3.96 1.69 20.90
CA GLU A 4 -4.93 1.17 19.93
C GLU A 4 -4.17 0.15 19.07
N LYS A 5 -4.47 -1.14 19.28
CA LYS A 5 -3.85 -2.23 18.52
C LYS A 5 -4.23 -1.99 17.08
N VAL A 6 -3.26 -1.51 16.30
CA VAL A 6 -3.47 -1.33 14.87
C VAL A 6 -3.71 -2.72 14.29
N ALA A 7 -4.95 -2.98 13.86
CA ALA A 7 -5.34 -4.27 13.34
C ALA A 7 -4.62 -4.49 12.01
N ARG A 8 -3.94 -5.64 11.90
CA ARG A 8 -3.35 -6.08 10.63
C ARG A 8 -4.40 -6.87 9.88
N GLU A 9 -4.73 -6.41 8.68
CA GLU A 9 -5.60 -7.12 7.77
C GLU A 9 -4.75 -7.90 6.76
N LYS A 10 -5.15 -9.14 6.49
CA LYS A 10 -4.45 -10.02 5.55
C LYS A 10 -4.85 -9.66 4.11
N ILE A 11 -3.88 -9.65 3.20
CA ILE A 11 -4.10 -9.53 1.75
C ILE A 11 -4.19 -10.94 1.17
N GLU A 12 -5.26 -11.21 0.43
CA GLU A 12 -5.49 -12.49 -0.28
C GLU A 12 -5.24 -12.40 -1.79
N ASP A 13 -5.34 -11.21 -2.37
CA ASP A 13 -4.95 -10.95 -3.76
C ASP A 13 -4.55 -9.48 -3.91
N GLY A 14 -3.85 -9.14 -4.98
CA GLY A 14 -3.38 -7.77 -5.17
C GLY A 14 -2.84 -7.48 -6.57
N PRO A 15 -2.19 -6.31 -6.72
CA PRO A 15 -1.71 -5.87 -8.02
C PRO A 15 -0.61 -6.80 -8.54
N SER A 16 -0.49 -6.89 -9.86
CA SER A 16 0.68 -7.54 -10.46
C SER A 16 1.95 -6.75 -10.14
N LYS A 17 3.11 -7.41 -10.26
CA LYS A 17 4.40 -6.73 -10.13
C LYS A 17 4.53 -5.53 -11.10
N LEU A 18 3.99 -5.65 -12.31
CA LEU A 18 3.99 -4.56 -13.28
C LEU A 18 3.12 -3.39 -12.79
N ASP A 19 1.90 -3.67 -12.35
CA ASP A 19 0.99 -2.64 -11.82
C ASP A 19 1.58 -1.93 -10.60
N LEU A 20 2.22 -2.70 -9.71
CA LEU A 20 2.93 -2.17 -8.56
C LEU A 20 4.07 -1.25 -9.00
N MET A 21 4.91 -1.68 -9.96
CA MET A 21 5.99 -0.84 -10.47
C MET A 21 5.47 0.43 -11.18
N LEU A 22 4.38 0.33 -11.94
CA LEU A 22 3.75 1.50 -12.56
C LEU A 22 3.23 2.46 -11.49
N ALA A 23 2.61 1.98 -10.43
CA ALA A 23 2.15 2.83 -9.33
C ALA A 23 3.29 3.59 -8.63
N LEU A 24 4.50 3.02 -8.60
CA LEU A 24 5.66 3.57 -7.92
C LEU A 24 6.50 4.52 -8.78
N PHE A 25 6.70 4.17 -10.06
CA PHE A 25 7.67 4.83 -10.92
C PHE A 25 7.04 5.58 -12.10
N ASP A 26 5.77 5.29 -12.41
CA ASP A 26 5.05 5.99 -13.46
C ASP A 26 4.25 7.16 -12.88
N VAL A 27 4.94 8.28 -12.67
CA VAL A 27 4.32 9.58 -12.37
C VAL A 27 3.76 10.19 -13.67
N ALA A 28 3.06 9.39 -14.50
CA ALA A 28 2.40 9.84 -15.72
C ALA A 28 0.87 9.97 -15.57
N GLY A 29 0.40 10.24 -14.35
CA GLY A 29 -0.95 10.76 -14.16
C GLY A 29 -1.02 12.20 -14.66
N VAL A 30 -2.10 12.56 -15.38
CA VAL A 30 -2.38 13.86 -16.03
C VAL A 30 -2.22 15.11 -15.11
N TYR A 31 -1.93 14.92 -13.82
CA TYR A 31 -1.71 15.98 -12.83
C TYR A 31 -0.64 15.66 -11.76
N GLY A 32 0.34 14.79 -12.06
CA GLY A 32 1.38 14.42 -11.09
C GLY A 32 0.88 13.58 -9.91
N LYS A 33 -0.23 12.85 -10.08
CA LYS A 33 -0.82 12.00 -9.04
C LYS A 33 -0.35 10.55 -9.19
N PHE A 34 0.04 9.93 -8.08
CA PHE A 34 0.37 8.51 -7.98
C PHE A 34 -0.79 7.65 -8.49
N ARG A 35 -0.51 6.64 -9.32
CA ARG A 35 -1.53 5.67 -9.76
C ARG A 35 -1.93 4.81 -8.55
N PRO A 36 -3.22 4.71 -8.19
CA PRO A 36 -3.65 3.84 -7.11
C PRO A 36 -3.55 2.38 -7.53
N VAL A 37 -3.26 1.50 -6.57
CA VAL A 37 -3.35 0.05 -6.70
C VAL A 37 -4.44 -0.50 -5.79
N SER A 38 -5.04 -1.63 -6.19
CA SER A 38 -6.08 -2.28 -5.40
C SER A 38 -5.54 -3.55 -4.76
N PHE A 39 -5.72 -3.68 -3.45
CA PHE A 39 -5.49 -4.92 -2.71
C PHE A 39 -6.83 -5.53 -2.33
N THR A 40 -6.93 -6.85 -2.39
CA THR A 40 -8.07 -7.61 -1.88
C THR A 40 -7.70 -8.15 -0.50
N LEU A 41 -8.43 -7.70 0.51
CA LEU A 41 -8.30 -8.14 1.88
C LEU A 41 -9.10 -9.41 2.13
N GLU A 42 -8.77 -10.10 3.20
CA GLU A 42 -9.51 -11.27 3.70
C GLU A 42 -11.00 -10.94 3.87
N GLY A 43 -11.85 -11.81 3.32
CA GLY A 43 -13.30 -11.57 3.25
C GLY A 43 -13.76 -10.88 1.96
N GLY A 44 -12.85 -10.68 0.99
CA GLY A 44 -13.17 -10.17 -0.34
C GLY A 44 -13.31 -8.65 -0.44
N GLN A 45 -12.91 -7.91 0.58
CA GLN A 45 -12.96 -6.45 0.58
C GLN A 45 -11.79 -5.87 -0.24
N SER A 46 -12.08 -5.12 -1.31
CA SER A 46 -11.04 -4.41 -2.06
C SER A 46 -10.74 -3.04 -1.46
N VAL A 47 -9.47 -2.75 -1.22
CA VAL A 47 -8.97 -1.44 -0.78
C VAL A 47 -8.07 -0.82 -1.86
N GLY A 48 -8.41 0.39 -2.28
CA GLY A 48 -7.57 1.21 -3.16
C GLY A 48 -6.53 1.96 -2.35
N VAL A 49 -5.28 1.96 -2.80
CA VAL A 49 -4.12 2.49 -2.09
C VAL A 49 -3.24 3.32 -3.04
N HIS A 50 -2.88 4.52 -2.60
CA HIS A 50 -1.74 5.26 -3.15
C HIS A 50 -0.48 4.88 -2.38
N ILE A 51 0.50 4.31 -3.06
CA ILE A 51 1.78 3.97 -2.44
C ILE A 51 2.71 5.18 -2.55
N GLY A 52 3.15 5.70 -1.41
CA GLY A 52 4.08 6.82 -1.34
C GLY A 52 5.54 6.38 -1.19
N THR A 53 5.81 5.27 -0.51
CA THR A 53 7.18 4.77 -0.30
C THR A 53 7.19 3.25 -0.35
N VAL A 54 8.25 2.70 -0.91
CA VAL A 54 8.53 1.25 -0.89
C VAL A 54 9.93 0.96 -0.39
N HIS A 55 10.04 -0.15 0.32
CA HIS A 55 11.29 -0.73 0.76
C HIS A 55 11.36 -2.16 0.26
N ARG A 56 12.45 -2.50 -0.42
CA ARG A 56 12.72 -3.89 -0.80
C ARG A 56 13.27 -4.61 0.42
N ASP A 57 12.65 -5.73 0.77
CA ASP A 57 12.96 -6.44 2.01
C ASP A 57 14.16 -7.40 1.84
N ASP A 58 14.34 -8.02 0.66
CA ASP A 58 15.23 -9.19 0.52
C ASP A 58 16.04 -9.27 -0.80
N GLY A 59 15.98 -8.24 -1.65
CA GLY A 59 16.69 -8.24 -2.95
C GLY A 59 16.07 -9.15 -4.03
N SER A 60 15.01 -9.90 -3.73
CA SER A 60 14.29 -10.75 -4.70
C SER A 60 13.52 -9.93 -5.75
N GLY A 61 13.14 -8.70 -5.40
CA GLY A 61 12.24 -7.88 -6.19
C GLY A 61 10.81 -8.43 -6.25
N GLU A 62 10.47 -9.39 -5.40
CA GLU A 62 9.12 -9.98 -5.28
C GLU A 62 8.45 -9.60 -3.96
N ASN A 63 9.22 -9.18 -2.97
CA ASN A 63 8.74 -8.85 -1.63
C ASN A 63 8.93 -7.35 -1.36
N TRP A 64 7.83 -6.69 -1.02
CA TRP A 64 7.74 -5.24 -0.97
C TRP A 64 7.11 -4.80 0.34
N GLY A 65 7.88 -4.10 1.17
CA GLY A 65 7.32 -3.25 2.22
C GLY A 65 6.86 -1.94 1.59
N PHE A 66 5.71 -1.42 2.02
CA PHE A 66 5.18 -0.17 1.50
C PHE A 66 4.53 0.69 2.57
N ILE A 67 4.53 2.01 2.33
CA ILE A 67 3.81 3.02 3.11
C ILE A 67 3.03 3.88 2.13
N GLY A 68 1.80 4.22 2.50
CA GLY A 68 0.90 4.96 1.64
C GLY A 68 -0.35 5.41 2.36
N TYR A 69 -1.40 5.65 1.58
CA TYR A 69 -2.71 6.03 2.10
C TYR A 69 -3.83 5.46 1.24
N THR A 70 -5.01 5.27 1.84
CA THR A 70 -6.19 4.78 1.12
C THR A 70 -6.75 5.82 0.14
N VAL A 71 -7.36 5.34 -0.94
CA VAL A 71 -8.14 6.16 -1.87
C VAL A 71 -9.52 6.43 -1.26
N GLY A 72 -9.92 7.70 -1.13
CA GLY A 72 -11.24 8.06 -0.61
C GLY A 72 -11.36 9.53 -0.22
N ARG A 73 -12.53 9.90 0.32
CA ARG A 73 -12.77 11.24 0.89
C ARG A 73 -12.01 11.47 2.20
N GLU A 74 -11.80 10.39 2.95
CA GLU A 74 -11.05 10.37 4.21
C GLU A 74 -9.91 9.37 4.06
N PRO A 75 -8.76 9.80 3.50
CA PRO A 75 -7.60 8.92 3.33
C PRO A 75 -7.07 8.53 4.70
N LYS A 76 -6.80 7.23 4.89
CA LYS A 76 -6.17 6.67 6.08
C LYS A 76 -4.72 6.32 5.77
N GLY A 77 -3.83 6.59 6.71
CA GLY A 77 -2.43 6.22 6.58
C GLY A 77 -2.30 4.72 6.65
N ILE A 78 -1.45 4.12 5.83
CA ILE A 78 -1.23 2.68 5.86
C ILE A 78 0.23 2.33 5.69
N LYS A 79 0.61 1.20 6.27
CA LYS A 79 1.84 0.48 5.96
C LYS A 79 1.53 -0.99 5.74
N GLY A 80 2.32 -1.66 4.94
CA GLY A 80 2.06 -3.05 4.63
C GLY A 80 3.26 -3.75 4.05
N PHE A 81 3.07 -5.05 3.89
CA PHE A 81 3.97 -5.92 3.16
C PHE A 81 3.16 -6.66 2.11
N PHE A 82 3.70 -6.77 0.91
CA PHE A 82 3.07 -7.53 -0.17
C PHE A 82 4.12 -8.31 -0.96
N SER A 83 3.84 -9.59 -1.17
CA SER A 83 4.61 -10.46 -2.05
C SER A 83 3.91 -10.57 -3.40
N THR A 84 4.52 -10.03 -4.46
CA THR A 84 3.98 -10.15 -5.82
C THR A 84 4.01 -11.59 -6.34
N ARG A 85 4.89 -12.42 -5.76
CA ARG A 85 5.05 -13.83 -6.12
C ARG A 85 3.83 -14.65 -5.73
N ASN A 86 3.37 -14.46 -4.49
CA ASN A 86 2.25 -15.22 -3.92
C ASN A 86 0.94 -14.43 -3.97
N ARG A 87 1.00 -13.11 -4.24
CA ARG A 87 -0.10 -12.14 -4.14
C ARG A 87 -0.72 -12.06 -2.75
N GLU A 88 0.10 -12.30 -1.74
CA GLU A 88 -0.32 -12.29 -0.35
C GLU A 88 0.51 -11.28 0.43
N GLY A 89 -0.03 -10.88 1.59
CA GLY A 89 0.61 -9.87 2.41
C GLY A 89 -0.25 -9.45 3.59
N TRP A 90 0.03 -8.28 4.12
CA TRP A 90 -0.77 -7.65 5.15
C TRP A 90 -0.73 -6.12 5.03
N ILE A 91 -1.79 -5.47 5.50
CA ILE A 91 -1.92 -4.02 5.63
C ILE A 91 -2.25 -3.68 7.08
N GLU A 92 -1.66 -2.59 7.56
CA GLU A 92 -1.89 -2.03 8.87
C GLU A 92 -2.29 -0.55 8.70
N PHE A 93 -3.44 -0.15 9.25
CA PHE A 93 -3.99 1.21 9.14
C PHE A 93 -3.51 2.11 10.25
N ASP A 94 -2.58 3.01 9.96
CA ASP A 94 -1.92 3.84 10.94
C ASP A 94 -2.01 5.30 10.48
N ASP A 95 -2.99 6.03 11.02
CA ASP A 95 -3.25 7.43 10.64
C ASP A 95 -2.08 8.36 10.97
N SER A 96 -1.15 7.95 11.86
CA SER A 96 0.09 8.69 12.10
C SER A 96 0.99 8.80 10.84
N LEU A 97 0.80 7.90 9.87
CA LEU A 97 1.57 7.86 8.63
C LEU A 97 1.14 8.93 7.61
N LEU A 98 -0.08 9.47 7.71
CA LEU A 98 -0.57 10.52 6.79
C LEU A 98 0.31 11.77 6.83
N TRP A 99 0.91 12.06 7.98
CA TRP A 99 1.79 13.21 8.20
C TRP A 99 3.27 12.86 8.05
N SER A 100 3.58 11.57 7.88
CA SER A 100 4.94 11.03 7.79
C SER A 100 5.46 10.93 6.35
N THR A 101 4.56 10.83 5.38
CA THR A 101 4.89 10.92 3.96
C THR A 101 4.97 12.38 3.54
N PRO A 102 6.16 12.93 3.22
CA PRO A 102 6.25 14.26 2.65
C PRO A 102 5.54 14.23 1.29
N TRP A 103 4.48 15.02 1.14
CA TRP A 103 3.92 15.38 -0.16
C TRP A 103 5.06 15.99 -0.98
N ARG A 104 5.71 15.19 -1.84
CA ARG A 104 6.77 15.63 -2.75
C ARG A 104 6.21 15.83 -4.13
#